data_AF-A0A952D5I7-F1
#
_entry.id   AF-A0A952D5I7-F1
#
_cell.length_a   1.000
_cell.length_b   1.000
_cell.length_c   1.000
_cell.angle_alpha   90.00
_cell.angle_beta   90.00
_cell.angle_gamma   90.00
#
_symmetry.space_group_name_H-M   'P 1'
#
loop_
_entity.id
_entity.type
_entity.pdbx_description
1 polymer ?
#
loop_
_entity_poly.entity_id
_entity_poly.type
_entity_poly.pdbx_seq_one_letter_code
_entity_poly.pdbx_strand_id
1 'polypeptide(L)'
;MSVGNEFVEAADLHPELRGRCRAGLRALAGSHSRLVEHAGATLSGSINLEGALNDNPDRASDRKWDYGIGFVRGSESIACWVEVHPANSGEVSVFIEKASALKSFLNEPPSARLKDLTSRAEVQTRYQWVRTGSDHLTTRDVRRLNHSGLFRPVRRAALR
;
A
#
# COMPACT_ATOMS: atom_id res chain seq x y z
N MET A 1 0.54 -13.53 20.95
CA MET A 1 -0.17 -12.90 19.81
C MET A 1 -0.21 -13.92 18.68
N SER A 2 -1.36 -14.12 18.03
CA SER A 2 -1.45 -15.00 16.87
C SER A 2 -0.73 -14.33 15.70
N VAL A 3 0.20 -15.03 15.07
CA VAL A 3 1.07 -14.56 13.97
C VAL A 3 0.28 -13.97 12.79
N GLY A 4 -1.05 -14.19 12.72
CA GLY A 4 -1.93 -13.68 11.67
C GLY A 4 -2.64 -12.35 11.95
N ASN A 5 -2.44 -11.69 13.10
CA ASN A 5 -3.23 -10.49 13.44
C ASN A 5 -2.39 -9.20 13.61
N GLU A 6 -1.06 -9.27 13.45
CA GLU A 6 -0.16 -8.13 13.72
C GLU A 6 -0.50 -6.88 12.90
N PHE A 7 -0.89 -7.05 11.63
CA PHE A 7 -1.27 -5.92 10.78
C PHE A 7 -2.53 -5.20 11.28
N VAL A 8 -3.55 -5.97 11.69
CA VAL A 8 -4.81 -5.42 12.23
C VAL A 8 -4.53 -4.68 13.53
N GLU A 9 -3.76 -5.30 14.42
CA GLU A 9 -3.35 -4.69 15.69
C GLU A 9 -2.52 -3.42 15.48
N ALA A 10 -1.58 -3.43 14.53
CA ALA A 10 -0.78 -2.26 14.18
C ALA A 10 -1.63 -1.12 13.62
N ALA A 11 -2.64 -1.44 12.81
CA ALA A 11 -3.59 -0.45 12.30
C ALA A 11 -4.43 0.17 13.43
N ASP A 12 -4.89 -0.63 14.39
CA ASP A 12 -5.73 -0.16 15.49
C ASP A 12 -5.02 0.77 16.49
N LEU A 13 -3.68 0.73 16.50
CA LEU A 13 -2.87 1.70 17.24
C LEU A 13 -2.91 3.10 16.61
N HIS A 14 -3.11 3.18 15.29
CA HIS A 14 -3.16 4.45 14.58
C HIS A 14 -4.57 5.08 14.73
N PRO A 15 -4.70 6.31 15.28
CA PRO A 15 -6.02 6.91 15.53
C PRO A 15 -6.93 6.96 14.30
N GLU A 16 -6.37 7.31 13.14
CA GLU A 16 -7.14 7.41 11.88
C GLU A 16 -7.54 6.06 11.29
N LEU A 17 -6.83 4.97 11.63
CA LEU A 17 -7.08 3.64 11.06
C LEU A 17 -7.85 2.72 12.01
N ARG A 18 -8.01 3.12 13.28
CA ARG A 18 -8.67 2.32 14.31
C ARG A 18 -10.08 1.90 13.90
N GLY A 19 -10.34 0.60 13.92
CA GLY A 19 -11.62 -0.01 13.54
C GLY A 19 -11.90 0.02 12.04
N ARG A 20 -10.96 0.47 11.20
CA ARG A 20 -11.12 0.53 9.73
C ARG A 20 -10.52 -0.66 9.00
N CYS A 21 -9.70 -1.46 9.67
CA CYS A 21 -9.16 -2.68 9.08
C CYS A 21 -10.28 -3.71 8.87
N ARG A 22 -10.31 -4.34 7.69
CA ARG A 22 -11.28 -5.38 7.32
C ARG A 22 -10.57 -6.68 7.01
N ALA A 23 -11.16 -7.80 7.38
CA ALA A 23 -10.60 -9.13 7.13
C ALA A 23 -10.33 -9.37 5.63
N GLY A 24 -9.18 -9.97 5.30
CA GLY A 24 -8.77 -10.22 3.92
C GLY A 24 -8.72 -8.93 3.09
N LEU A 25 -9.18 -8.97 1.83
CA LEU A 25 -9.22 -7.81 0.93
C LEU A 25 -10.52 -6.97 1.02
N ARG A 26 -11.31 -7.13 2.08
CA ARG A 26 -12.66 -6.55 2.16
C ARG A 26 -12.68 -5.01 2.31
N ALA A 27 -11.55 -4.35 2.53
CA ALA A 27 -11.48 -2.90 2.50
C ALA A 27 -11.29 -2.34 1.08
N LEU A 28 -10.86 -3.17 0.11
CA LEU A 28 -10.68 -2.76 -1.28
C LEU A 28 -12.02 -2.71 -2.00
N ALA A 29 -12.14 -1.82 -2.98
CA ALA A 29 -13.23 -1.90 -3.95
C ALA A 29 -13.20 -3.27 -4.66
N GLY A 30 -14.36 -3.83 -4.98
CA GLY A 30 -14.46 -5.19 -5.54
C GLY A 30 -13.78 -5.37 -6.91
N SER A 31 -13.61 -4.30 -7.68
CA SER A 31 -12.80 -4.30 -8.90
C SER A 31 -11.30 -4.35 -8.60
N HIS A 32 -10.85 -3.68 -7.53
CA HIS A 32 -9.45 -3.58 -7.13
C HIS A 32 -8.96 -4.82 -6.40
N SER A 33 -9.82 -5.48 -5.61
CA SER A 33 -9.45 -6.74 -4.95
C SER A 33 -9.05 -7.83 -5.95
N ARG A 34 -9.64 -7.84 -7.15
CA ARG A 34 -9.30 -8.76 -8.25
C ARG A 34 -7.94 -8.48 -8.89
N LEU A 35 -7.32 -7.36 -8.55
CA LEU A 35 -5.99 -6.98 -9.02
C LEU A 35 -4.89 -7.39 -8.03
N VAL A 36 -5.23 -8.11 -6.95
CA VAL A 36 -4.27 -8.60 -5.96
C VAL A 36 -4.10 -10.11 -6.09
N GLU A 37 -2.87 -10.54 -6.29
CA GLU A 37 -2.45 -11.95 -6.35
C GLU A 37 -1.74 -12.32 -5.06
N HIS A 38 -2.24 -13.36 -4.37
CA HIS A 38 -1.76 -13.74 -3.04
C HIS A 38 -1.44 -15.24 -2.94
N ALA A 39 -1.04 -15.87 -4.05
CA ALA A 39 -0.74 -17.29 -4.08
C ALA A 39 0.36 -17.64 -3.05
N GLY A 40 0.02 -18.47 -2.06
CA GLY A 40 0.93 -18.86 -0.98
C GLY A 40 0.98 -17.92 0.22
N ALA A 41 0.24 -16.81 0.20
CA ALA A 41 0.10 -15.89 1.31
C ALA A 41 -1.29 -16.01 1.98
N THR A 42 -1.30 -15.99 3.31
CA THR A 42 -2.55 -15.94 4.10
C THR A 42 -2.87 -14.49 4.42
N LEU A 43 -3.96 -13.96 3.89
CA LEU A 43 -4.38 -12.58 4.12
C LEU A 43 -4.84 -12.39 5.58
N SER A 44 -4.33 -11.37 6.26
CA SER A 44 -4.77 -11.00 7.61
C SER A 44 -5.84 -9.92 7.56
N GLY A 45 -5.57 -8.81 6.86
CA GLY A 45 -6.51 -7.71 6.73
C GLY A 45 -6.12 -6.69 5.67
N SER A 46 -7.01 -5.75 5.41
CA SER A 46 -6.79 -4.64 4.48
C SER A 46 -7.41 -3.35 5.01
N ILE A 47 -6.88 -2.23 4.53
CA ILE A 47 -7.32 -0.87 4.87
C ILE A 47 -7.51 -0.10 3.57
N ASN A 48 -8.62 0.63 3.47
CA ASN A 48 -8.79 1.73 2.52
C ASN A 48 -8.18 2.97 3.16
N LEU A 49 -6.92 3.25 2.84
CA LEU A 49 -6.15 4.31 3.47
C LEU A 49 -6.65 5.68 2.99
N GLU A 50 -6.94 5.84 1.70
CA GLU A 50 -7.54 7.08 1.18
C GLU A 50 -8.84 7.42 1.93
N GLY A 51 -9.75 6.46 2.03
CA GLY A 51 -11.01 6.63 2.76
C GLY A 51 -10.80 6.89 4.25
N ALA A 52 -9.79 6.28 4.88
CA ALA A 52 -9.46 6.54 6.27
C ALA A 52 -8.96 7.96 6.52
N LEU A 53 -8.07 8.46 5.67
CA LEU A 53 -7.46 9.77 5.81
C LEU A 53 -8.34 10.91 5.28
N ASN A 54 -9.37 10.62 4.47
CA ASN A 54 -10.36 11.62 4.03
C ASN A 54 -11.26 12.12 5.15
N ASP A 55 -11.45 11.33 6.20
CA ASP A 55 -12.27 11.73 7.34
C ASP A 55 -11.52 12.68 8.30
N ASN A 56 -10.22 12.90 8.09
CA ASN A 56 -9.43 13.86 8.84
C ASN A 56 -9.22 15.16 8.03
N PRO A 57 -9.77 16.31 8.47
CA PRO A 57 -9.60 17.59 7.79
C PRO A 57 -8.14 18.06 7.76
N ASP A 58 -7.31 17.67 8.73
CA ASP A 58 -5.89 18.05 8.77
C ASP A 58 -5.09 17.40 7.63
N ARG A 59 -5.64 16.35 7.00
CA ARG A 59 -5.05 15.64 5.86
C ARG A 59 -5.78 15.89 4.55
N ALA A 60 -6.61 16.94 4.48
CA ALA A 60 -7.35 17.26 3.27
C ALA A 60 -6.43 17.58 2.08
N SER A 61 -5.27 18.19 2.33
CA SER A 61 -4.28 18.56 1.30
C SER A 61 -3.31 17.44 0.92
N ASP A 62 -3.26 16.34 1.68
CA ASP A 62 -2.28 15.30 1.46
C ASP A 62 -2.61 14.48 0.21
N ARG A 63 -1.57 14.11 -0.53
CA ARG A 63 -1.68 13.06 -1.55
C ARG A 63 -1.96 11.74 -0.85
N LYS A 64 -3.10 11.13 -1.16
CA LYS A 64 -3.54 9.89 -0.50
C LYS A 64 -3.16 8.68 -1.34
N TRP A 65 -2.81 7.62 -0.62
CA TRP A 65 -2.53 6.30 -1.16
C TRP A 65 -3.74 5.41 -0.95
N ASP A 66 -4.03 4.51 -1.89
CA ASP A 66 -5.32 3.80 -1.86
C ASP A 66 -5.41 2.77 -0.72
N TYR A 67 -4.51 1.77 -0.70
CA TYR A 67 -4.69 0.60 0.14
C TYR A 67 -3.43 0.14 0.89
N GLY A 68 -3.65 -0.37 2.10
CA GLY A 68 -2.69 -1.20 2.84
C GLY A 68 -3.22 -2.62 3.00
N ILE A 69 -2.35 -3.62 2.89
CA ILE A 69 -2.72 -5.04 2.98
C ILE A 69 -1.72 -5.76 3.87
N GLY A 70 -2.23 -6.43 4.90
CA GLY A 70 -1.49 -7.36 5.74
C GLY A 70 -1.65 -8.80 5.26
N PHE A 71 -0.56 -9.55 5.32
CA PHE A 71 -0.55 -10.97 5.01
C PHE A 71 0.54 -11.71 5.78
N VAL A 72 0.43 -13.03 5.86
CA VAL A 72 1.43 -13.92 6.44
C VAL A 72 2.08 -14.72 5.32
N ARG A 73 3.41 -14.74 5.30
CA ARG A 73 4.22 -15.62 4.43
C ARG A 73 5.11 -16.47 5.31
N GLY A 74 4.95 -17.80 5.22
CA GLY A 74 5.58 -18.72 6.16
C GLY A 74 5.11 -18.43 7.59
N SER A 75 6.03 -17.95 8.44
CA SER A 75 5.77 -17.54 9.83
C SER A 75 5.84 -16.03 10.04
N GLU A 76 5.98 -15.24 8.99
CA GLU A 76 6.19 -13.79 9.11
C GLU A 76 4.92 -13.02 8.72
N SER A 77 4.49 -12.12 9.60
CA SER A 77 3.51 -11.09 9.31
C SER A 77 4.18 -9.95 8.54
N ILE A 78 3.59 -9.57 7.40
CA ILE A 78 4.11 -8.59 6.44
C ILE A 78 2.99 -7.61 6.06
N ALA A 79 3.37 -6.37 5.73
CA ALA A 79 2.48 -5.39 5.12
C ALA A 79 2.99 -4.93 3.74
N CYS A 80 2.06 -4.72 2.81
CA CYS A 80 2.34 -4.03 1.55
C CYS A 80 1.29 -2.95 1.26
N TRP A 81 1.64 -2.04 0.38
CA TRP A 81 0.81 -0.89 0.02
C TRP A 81 0.55 -0.89 -1.48
N VAL A 82 -0.71 -0.78 -1.87
CA VAL A 82 -1.17 -0.90 -3.25
C VAL A 82 -1.87 0.39 -3.67
N GLU A 83 -1.42 0.94 -4.79
CA GLU A 83 -1.96 2.13 -5.43
C GLU A 83 -2.50 1.74 -6.80
N VAL A 84 -3.79 1.97 -7.06
CA VAL A 84 -4.46 1.64 -8.31
C VAL A 84 -4.65 2.94 -9.11
N HIS A 85 -3.73 3.23 -10.04
CA HIS A 85 -3.66 4.53 -10.68
C HIS A 85 -3.22 4.44 -12.15
N PRO A 86 -3.67 5.34 -13.06
CA PRO A 86 -3.22 5.35 -14.45
C PRO A 86 -1.71 5.49 -14.56
N ALA A 87 -1.07 4.80 -15.52
CA ALA A 87 0.38 4.67 -15.58
C ALA A 87 1.02 5.21 -16.86
N ASN A 88 0.91 6.53 -17.06
CA ASN A 88 1.56 7.26 -18.16
C ASN A 88 2.60 8.27 -17.61
N SER A 89 3.45 8.84 -18.46
CA SER A 89 4.52 9.77 -18.05
C SER A 89 4.04 10.95 -17.20
N GLY A 90 2.83 11.47 -17.42
CA GLY A 90 2.25 12.56 -16.63
C GLY A 90 1.97 12.16 -15.18
N GLU A 91 1.70 10.88 -14.92
CA GLU A 91 1.32 10.36 -13.61
C GLU A 91 2.52 9.93 -12.75
N VAL A 92 3.72 9.88 -13.32
CA VAL A 92 4.92 9.46 -12.59
C VAL A 92 5.22 10.39 -11.42
N SER A 93 5.09 11.70 -11.62
CA SER A 93 5.26 12.68 -10.53
C SER A 93 4.22 12.45 -9.43
N VAL A 94 2.95 12.26 -9.81
CA VAL A 94 1.83 12.06 -8.88
C VAL A 94 2.03 10.80 -8.06
N PHE A 95 2.43 9.69 -8.70
CA PHE A 95 2.73 8.43 -8.02
C PHE A 95 3.89 8.57 -7.03
N ILE A 96 4.96 9.28 -7.40
CA ILE A 96 6.10 9.55 -6.50
C ILE A 96 5.66 10.41 -5.31
N GLU A 97 4.85 11.44 -5.53
CA GLU A 97 4.30 12.29 -4.47
C GLU A 97 3.42 11.49 -3.51
N LYS A 98 2.51 10.66 -4.03
CA LYS A 98 1.69 9.74 -3.23
C LYS A 98 2.56 8.79 -2.40
N ALA A 99 3.60 8.20 -3.00
CA ALA A 99 4.52 7.33 -2.28
C ALA A 99 5.29 8.08 -1.19
N SER A 100 5.67 9.33 -1.43
CA SER A 100 6.32 10.19 -0.45
C SER A 100 5.39 10.47 0.73
N ALA A 101 4.12 10.82 0.47
CA ALA A 101 3.11 11.05 1.50
C ALA A 101 2.86 9.79 2.34
N LEU A 102 2.72 8.62 1.71
CA LEU A 102 2.62 7.35 2.42
C LEU A 102 3.85 7.06 3.29
N LYS A 103 5.06 7.28 2.78
CA LYS A 103 6.29 7.09 3.57
C LYS A 103 6.33 8.05 4.76
N SER A 104 5.89 9.29 4.60
CA SER A 104 5.76 10.24 5.71
C SER A 104 4.75 9.76 6.74
N PHE A 105 3.56 9.33 6.31
CA PHE A 105 2.54 8.73 7.18
C PHE A 105 3.09 7.54 7.98
N LEU A 106 3.87 6.65 7.33
CA LEU A 106 4.49 5.50 8.00
C LEU A 106 5.63 5.88 8.96
N ASN A 107 6.22 7.07 8.82
CA ASN A 107 7.23 7.58 9.73
C ASN A 107 6.63 8.26 10.97
N GLU A 108 5.32 8.51 11.00
CA GLU A 108 4.66 9.05 12.18
C GLU A 108 4.71 8.04 13.34
N PRO A 109 4.86 8.50 14.60
CA PRO A 109 4.99 7.58 15.75
C PRO A 109 3.89 6.51 15.86
N PRO A 110 2.60 6.83 15.61
CA PRO A 110 1.54 5.81 15.67
C PRO A 110 1.66 4.72 14.59
N SER A 111 2.38 4.98 13.50
CA SER A 111 2.59 4.05 12.37
C SER A 111 3.83 3.16 12.52
N ALA A 112 4.59 3.26 13.61
CA ALA A 112 5.87 2.57 13.75
C ALA A 112 5.78 1.05 13.50
N ARG A 113 4.72 0.39 13.99
CA ARG A 113 4.51 -1.05 13.74
C ARG A 113 4.13 -1.36 12.28
N LEU A 114 3.33 -0.52 11.64
CA LEU A 114 3.01 -0.67 10.21
C LEU A 114 4.26 -0.52 9.35
N LYS A 115 5.14 0.42 9.70
CA LYS A 115 6.44 0.60 9.05
C LYS A 115 7.34 -0.62 9.23
N ASP A 116 7.40 -1.19 10.43
CA ASP A 116 8.15 -2.42 10.70
C ASP A 116 7.64 -3.59 9.83
N LEU A 117 6.33 -3.86 9.84
CA LEU A 117 5.71 -4.88 8.98
C LEU A 117 5.98 -4.65 7.48
N THR A 118 6.00 -3.39 7.06
CA THR A 118 6.32 -3.02 5.67
C THR A 118 7.78 -3.33 5.34
N SER A 119 8.70 -3.13 6.29
CA SER A 119 10.13 -3.36 6.07
C SER A 119 10.49 -4.84 5.88
N ARG A 120 9.67 -5.75 6.43
CA ARG A 120 9.80 -7.20 6.26
C ARG A 120 9.49 -7.68 4.84
N ALA A 121 8.70 -6.92 4.08
CA ALA A 121 8.42 -7.24 2.69
C ALA A 121 9.65 -7.03 1.81
N GLU A 122 9.75 -7.83 0.73
CA GLU A 122 10.68 -7.58 -0.37
C GLU A 122 10.51 -6.15 -0.89
N VAL A 123 11.62 -5.48 -1.24
CA VAL A 123 11.60 -4.05 -1.60
C VAL A 123 10.60 -3.71 -2.71
N GLN A 124 10.41 -4.62 -3.67
CA GLN A 124 9.45 -4.46 -4.77
C GLN A 124 7.99 -4.65 -4.35
N THR A 125 7.74 -5.42 -3.28
CA THR A 125 6.40 -5.71 -2.76
C THR A 125 5.88 -4.56 -1.88
N ARG A 126 6.76 -3.78 -1.25
CA ARG A 126 6.39 -2.74 -0.26
C ARG A 126 5.38 -1.73 -0.78
N TYR A 127 5.66 -1.15 -1.95
CA TYR A 127 4.87 -0.07 -2.56
C TYR A 127 4.62 -0.40 -4.03
N GLN A 128 3.42 -0.89 -4.33
CA GLN A 128 3.08 -1.42 -5.64
C GLN A 128 2.12 -0.49 -6.39
N TRP A 129 2.54 -0.05 -7.58
CA TRP A 129 1.69 0.66 -8.54
C TRP A 129 0.97 -0.34 -9.43
N VAL A 130 -0.34 -0.46 -9.27
CA VAL A 130 -1.21 -1.26 -10.14
C VAL A 130 -1.82 -0.35 -11.18
N ARG A 131 -1.53 -0.59 -12.46
CA ARG A 131 -2.05 0.25 -13.54
C ARG A 131 -3.49 -0.07 -13.92
N THR A 132 -4.27 0.98 -14.13
CA THR A 132 -5.58 0.90 -14.79
C THR A 132 -5.40 1.21 -16.29
N GLY A 133 -5.16 0.18 -17.11
CA GLY A 133 -5.05 0.33 -18.58
C GLY A 133 -3.64 0.15 -19.16
N SER A 134 -3.39 0.72 -20.34
CA SER A 134 -2.07 0.71 -20.99
C SER A 134 -1.08 1.61 -20.26
N ASP A 135 0.20 1.24 -20.31
CA ASP A 135 1.31 1.99 -19.74
C ASP A 135 2.21 2.51 -20.87
N HIS A 136 2.53 3.81 -20.82
CA HIS A 136 3.43 4.45 -21.77
C HIS A 136 4.51 5.19 -20.98
N LEU A 137 5.33 4.44 -20.24
CA LEU A 137 6.46 4.99 -19.50
C LEU A 137 7.72 4.98 -20.37
N THR A 138 8.40 6.12 -20.39
CA THR A 138 9.70 6.27 -21.04
C THR A 138 10.84 5.75 -20.16
N THR A 139 12.03 5.59 -20.73
CA THR A 139 13.24 5.28 -19.94
C THR A 139 13.53 6.33 -18.87
N ARG A 140 13.23 7.61 -19.14
CA ARG A 140 13.39 8.70 -18.16
C ARG A 140 12.47 8.49 -16.95
N ASP A 141 11.21 8.12 -17.20
CA ASP A 141 10.23 7.85 -16.15
C ASP A 141 10.66 6.70 -15.26
N VAL A 142 11.12 5.59 -15.86
CA VAL A 142 11.61 4.43 -15.11
C VAL A 142 12.83 4.78 -14.25
N ARG A 143 13.78 5.57 -14.78
CA ARG A 143 14.92 6.05 -13.98
C ARG A 143 14.47 6.90 -12.80
N ARG A 144 13.48 7.75 -13.00
CA ARG A 144 12.94 8.61 -11.94
C ARG A 144 12.26 7.78 -10.83
N LEU A 145 11.46 6.77 -11.20
CA LEU A 145 10.89 5.82 -10.23
C LEU A 145 11.97 5.11 -9.42
N ASN A 146 12.98 4.55 -10.10
CA ASN A 146 14.06 3.82 -9.45
C ASN A 146 14.86 4.72 -8.49
N HIS A 147 15.11 5.98 -8.86
CA HIS A 147 15.80 6.94 -7.99
C HIS A 147 14.99 7.24 -6.70
N SER A 148 13.66 7.16 -6.76
CA SER A 148 12.77 7.28 -5.60
C SER A 148 12.57 5.96 -4.83
N GLY A 149 13.27 4.88 -5.21
CA GLY A 149 13.12 3.55 -4.63
C GLY A 149 11.78 2.90 -4.96
N LEU A 150 11.18 3.24 -6.10
CA LEU A 150 9.91 2.71 -6.60
C LEU A 150 10.13 1.94 -7.90
N PHE A 151 9.16 1.10 -8.27
CA PHE A 151 9.26 0.19 -9.40
C PHE A 151 8.22 0.48 -10.47
N ARG A 152 8.39 -0.16 -11.63
CA ARG A 152 7.46 -0.06 -12.74
C ARG A 152 6.06 -0.55 -12.33
N PRO A 153 5.00 0.02 -12.93
CA PRO A 153 3.64 -0.41 -12.70
C PRO A 153 3.43 -1.86 -13.13
N VAL A 154 2.64 -2.57 -12.36
CA VAL A 154 2.24 -3.96 -12.61
C VAL A 154 0.76 -4.03 -13.00
N ARG A 155 0.37 -5.10 -13.69
CA ARG A 155 -1.06 -5.35 -13.97
C ARG A 155 -1.83 -5.77 -12.72
N ARG A 156 -1.14 -6.44 -11.80
CA ARG A 156 -1.66 -6.98 -10.55
C ARG A 156 -0.60 -6.87 -9.47
N ALA A 157 -1.00 -6.43 -8.29
CA ALA A 157 -0.14 -6.43 -7.11
C ALA A 157 0.08 -7.88 -6.68
N ALA A 158 1.31 -8.23 -6.35
CA ALA A 158 1.64 -9.57 -5.90
C ALA A 158 2.07 -9.53 -4.43
N LEU A 159 1.46 -10.37 -3.61
CA LEU A 159 1.79 -10.55 -2.20
C LEU A 159 2.80 -11.68 -2.10
N ARG A 160 4.06 -11.32 -2.21
CA ARG A 160 5.23 -12.18 -2.09
C ARG A 160 6.09 -11.57 -1.02
#